data_AF-A0A0V0GIH9-F1
#
_entry.id   AF-A0A0V0GIH9-F1
#
_cell.length_a   1.000
_cell.length_b   1.000
_cell.length_c   1.000
_cell.angle_alpha   90.00
_cell.angle_beta   90.00
_cell.angle_gamma   90.00
#
_symmetry.space_group_name_H-M   'P 1'
#
loop_
_entity.id
_entity.type
_entity.pdbx_description
1 polymer ?
#
loop_
_entity_poly.entity_id
_entity_poly.type
_entity_poly.pdbx_seq_one_letter_code
_entity_poly.pdbx_strand_id
1 'polypeptide(L)'
;MEELGVDTPVSYDCEIRLRVNPQRRKEKVYVGCGAGFGGDRPIAALKLLQRVRELDYLVLECLAERTLAERYQAMKCGCEGYDPRISEWMQL
;
A
#
# COMPACT_ATOMS: atom_id res chain seq x y z
N MET A 1 -6.87 -8.32 -48.23
CA MET A 1 -6.51 -9.14 -47.06
C MET A 1 -5.59 -8.25 -46.24
N GLU A 2 -6.17 -7.45 -45.35
CA GLU A 2 -5.39 -6.57 -44.47
C GLU A 2 -4.61 -7.46 -43.50
N GLU A 3 -3.29 -7.37 -43.57
CA GLU A 3 -2.44 -7.96 -42.55
C GLU A 3 -2.63 -7.14 -41.28
N LEU A 4 -3.30 -7.73 -40.30
CA LEU A 4 -3.36 -7.24 -38.94
C LEU A 4 -1.93 -7.23 -38.41
N GLY A 5 -1.30 -6.05 -38.46
CA GLY A 5 -0.03 -5.78 -37.81
C GLY A 5 -0.18 -6.18 -36.35
N VAL A 6 0.60 -7.17 -35.93
CA VAL A 6 0.68 -7.58 -34.54
C VAL A 6 1.33 -6.41 -33.80
N ASP A 7 0.52 -5.56 -33.18
CA ASP A 7 0.98 -4.57 -32.21
C ASP A 7 1.66 -5.34 -31.08
N THR A 8 2.99 -5.40 -31.12
CA THR A 8 3.77 -5.96 -30.02
C THR A 8 3.53 -5.08 -28.80
N PRO A 9 3.06 -5.64 -27.67
CA PRO A 9 2.85 -4.85 -26.47
C PRO A 9 4.19 -4.23 -26.07
N VAL A 10 4.23 -2.90 -26.00
CA VAL A 10 5.40 -2.14 -25.60
C VAL A 10 5.71 -2.50 -24.14
N SER A 11 6.76 -3.28 -23.93
CA SER A 11 7.29 -3.56 -22.61
C SER A 11 8.13 -2.37 -22.16
N TYR A 12 7.78 -1.78 -21.03
CA TYR A 12 8.62 -0.79 -20.37
C TYR A 12 9.44 -1.49 -19.31
N ASP A 13 10.75 -1.55 -19.52
CA ASP A 13 11.66 -2.02 -18.49
C ASP A 13 11.72 -0.99 -17.37
N CYS A 14 11.43 -1.44 -16.15
CA CYS A 14 11.67 -0.63 -14.97
C CYS A 14 13.17 -0.51 -14.74
N GLU A 15 13.78 0.59 -15.21
CA GLU A 15 15.16 0.91 -14.88
C GLU A 15 15.27 1.29 -13.40
N ILE A 16 15.88 0.42 -12.60
CA ILE A 16 16.20 0.75 -11.20
C ILE A 16 17.37 1.73 -11.21
N ARG A 17 17.07 3.01 -10.97
CA ARG A 17 18.08 4.06 -10.80
C ARG A 17 18.43 4.23 -9.33
N LEU A 18 19.71 4.01 -8.99
CA LEU A 18 20.21 4.29 -7.66
C LEU A 18 20.18 5.80 -7.37
N ARG A 19 19.99 6.14 -6.10
CA ARG A 19 20.15 7.54 -5.64
C ARG A 19 21.61 7.97 -5.83
N VAL A 20 21.82 9.26 -6.07
CA VAL A 20 23.18 9.85 -6.09
C VAL A 20 23.84 9.58 -4.72
N ASN A 21 25.04 8.97 -4.74
CA ASN A 21 25.81 8.57 -3.55
C ASN A 21 25.02 7.70 -2.53
N PRO A 22 24.70 6.44 -2.88
CA PRO A 22 23.91 5.58 -1.99
C PRO A 22 24.74 5.19 -0.76
N GLN A 23 24.25 5.55 0.43
CA GLN A 23 24.87 5.17 1.69
C GLN A 23 24.09 4.05 2.38
N ARG A 24 24.80 2.98 2.74
CA ARG A 24 24.23 1.90 3.56
C ARG A 24 24.08 2.39 5.00
N ARG A 25 22.83 2.48 5.48
CA ARG A 25 22.52 2.96 6.84
C ARG A 25 22.47 1.84 7.90
N LYS A 26 22.18 0.60 7.49
CA LYS A 26 22.13 -0.58 8.36
C LYS A 26 22.63 -1.82 7.63
N GLU A 27 23.25 -2.74 8.38
CA GLU A 27 23.65 -4.05 7.87
C GLU A 27 22.43 -4.93 7.60
N LYS A 28 21.48 -4.96 8.54
CA LYS A 28 20.23 -5.70 8.45
C LYS A 28 19.05 -4.75 8.62
N VAL A 29 18.02 -4.95 7.80
CA VAL A 29 16.79 -4.15 7.83
C VAL A 29 15.61 -5.09 8.12
N TYR A 30 14.78 -4.72 9.08
CA TYR A 30 13.56 -5.45 9.43
C TYR A 30 12.34 -4.71 8.89
N VAL A 31 11.64 -5.34 7.96
CA VAL A 31 10.44 -4.79 7.35
C VAL A 31 9.24 -5.60 7.81
N GLY A 32 8.30 -4.94 8.46
CA GLY A 32 6.99 -5.49 8.81
C GLY A 32 6.07 -5.34 7.62
N CYS A 33 5.51 -6.45 7.16
CA CYS A 33 4.50 -6.48 6.10
C CYS A 33 3.37 -7.43 6.52
N GLY A 34 2.22 -7.31 5.86
CA GLY A 34 1.09 -8.20 6.05
C GLY A 34 0.26 -8.26 4.78
N ALA A 35 -0.64 -9.24 4.70
CA ALA A 35 -1.67 -9.25 3.69
C ALA A 35 -2.59 -8.03 3.88
N GLY A 36 -2.98 -7.36 2.79
CA GLY A 36 -3.83 -6.18 2.86
C GLY A 36 -5.02 -6.34 3.81
N PHE A 37 -5.10 -5.48 4.82
CA PHE A 37 -6.19 -5.49 5.78
C PHE A 37 -7.40 -4.77 5.17
N GLY A 38 -8.50 -5.50 4.97
CA GLY A 38 -9.74 -4.88 4.51
C GLY A 38 -10.27 -3.85 5.52
N GLY A 39 -10.67 -2.68 5.02
CA GLY A 39 -11.25 -1.61 5.81
C GLY A 39 -10.26 -0.91 6.74
N ASP A 40 -9.04 -0.66 6.26
CA ASP A 40 -8.06 0.28 6.85
C ASP A 40 -7.69 0.00 8.32
N ARG A 41 -7.83 -1.25 8.80
CA ARG A 41 -7.70 -1.59 10.22
C ARG A 41 -6.22 -1.59 10.66
N PRO A 42 -5.73 -0.60 11.42
CA PRO A 42 -4.33 -0.54 11.82
C PRO A 42 -4.00 -1.46 13.00
N ILE A 43 -5.00 -2.11 13.61
CA ILE A 43 -4.83 -2.88 14.86
C ILE A 43 -3.80 -4.00 14.71
N ALA A 44 -3.73 -4.64 13.54
CA ALA A 44 -2.72 -5.66 13.30
C ALA A 44 -1.30 -5.07 13.19
N ALA A 45 -1.16 -3.92 12.53
CA ALA A 45 0.07 -3.16 12.49
C ALA A 45 0.51 -2.71 13.91
N LEU A 46 -0.42 -2.20 14.72
CA LEU A 46 -0.16 -1.83 16.11
C LEU A 46 0.32 -3.04 16.93
N LYS A 47 -0.35 -4.20 16.81
CA LYS A 47 0.08 -5.44 17.48
C LYS A 47 1.46 -5.87 17.04
N LEU A 48 1.81 -5.69 15.76
CA LEU A 48 3.15 -6.01 15.24
C LEU A 48 4.19 -5.08 15.90
N LEU A 49 3.94 -3.77 15.91
CA LEU A 49 4.81 -2.77 16.53
C LEU A 49 5.00 -3.01 18.04
N GLN A 50 3.95 -3.45 18.74
CA GLN A 50 4.02 -3.76 20.17
C GLN A 50 4.83 -5.03 20.49
N ARG A 51 4.86 -6.00 19.57
CA ARG A 51 5.48 -7.32 19.80
C ARG A 51 6.90 -7.40 19.25
N VAL A 52 7.19 -6.69 18.17
CA VAL A 52 8.48 -6.74 17.47
C VAL A 52 9.34 -5.57 17.94
N ARG A 53 10.40 -5.87 18.70
CA ARG A 53 11.31 -4.85 19.24
C ARG A 53 12.16 -4.16 18.17
N GLU A 54 12.57 -4.91 17.15
CA GLU A 54 13.42 -4.40 16.06
C GLU A 54 12.62 -4.40 14.76
N LEU A 55 11.99 -3.26 14.46
CA LEU A 55 11.32 -3.01 13.19
C LEU A 55 11.78 -1.67 12.63
N ASP A 56 12.28 -1.66 11.40
CA ASP A 56 12.77 -0.45 10.74
C ASP A 56 11.69 0.22 9.88
N TYR A 57 10.87 -0.60 9.23
CA TYR A 57 9.81 -0.15 8.34
C TYR A 57 8.57 -0.98 8.55
N LEU A 58 7.42 -0.34 8.42
CA LEU A 58 6.13 -0.98 8.33
C LEU A 58 5.51 -0.64 6.97
N VAL A 59 5.15 -1.67 6.21
CA VAL A 59 4.51 -1.54 4.90
C VAL A 59 3.03 -1.83 5.07
N LEU A 60 2.21 -0.88 4.64
CA LEU A 60 0.76 -0.99 4.59
C LEU A 60 0.33 -1.02 3.13
N GLU A 61 -0.34 -2.09 2.74
CA GLU A 61 -0.94 -2.22 1.41
C GLU A 61 -2.39 -1.72 1.45
N CYS A 62 -2.69 -0.73 0.61
CA CYS A 62 -4.06 -0.28 0.39
C CYS A 62 -4.70 -1.15 -0.71
N LEU A 63 -5.52 -2.12 -0.31
CA LEU A 63 -6.35 -2.88 -1.25
C LEU A 63 -7.48 -1.99 -1.79
N ALA A 64 -7.22 -1.33 -2.91
CA ALA A 64 -8.13 -0.38 -3.53
C ALA A 64 -9.46 -1.04 -3.95
N GLU A 65 -9.45 -2.26 -4.49
CA GLU A 65 -10.62 -2.82 -5.18
C GLU A 65 -11.87 -3.00 -4.29
N ARG A 66 -11.72 -3.34 -3.00
CA ARG A 66 -12.85 -3.49 -2.08
C ARG A 66 -13.09 -2.25 -1.23
N THR A 67 -12.02 -1.59 -0.79
CA THR A 67 -12.14 -0.39 0.06
C THR A 67 -12.53 0.83 -0.76
N LEU A 68 -11.90 1.07 -1.91
CA LEU A 68 -12.19 2.25 -2.73
C LEU A 68 -13.58 2.17 -3.35
N ALA A 69 -14.00 0.99 -3.85
CA ALA A 69 -15.30 0.84 -4.50
C ALA A 69 -16.46 1.13 -3.52
N GLU A 70 -16.41 0.54 -2.32
CA GLU A 70 -17.41 0.77 -1.27
C GLU A 70 -17.42 2.23 -0.80
N ARG A 71 -16.23 2.82 -0.55
CA ARG A 71 -16.13 4.20 -0.09
C ARG A 71 -16.51 5.22 -1.16
N TYR A 72 -16.21 4.94 -2.42
CA TYR A 72 -16.65 5.76 -3.54
C TYR A 72 -18.17 5.71 -3.72
N GLN A 73 -18.80 4.54 -3.54
CA GLN A 73 -20.25 4.43 -3.55
C GLN A 73 -20.90 5.19 -2.37
N ALA A 74 -20.33 5.08 -1.17
CA ALA A 74 -20.78 5.87 -0.02
C ALA A 74 -20.68 7.37 -0.28
N MET A 75 -19.57 7.84 -0.86
CA MET A 75 -19.37 9.23 -1.27
C MET A 75 -20.43 9.70 -2.27
N LYS A 76 -20.80 8.86 -3.25
CA LYS A 76 -21.89 9.17 -4.20
C LYS A 76 -23.25 9.32 -3.53
N CYS A 77 -23.47 8.67 -2.39
CA CYS A 77 -24.69 8.78 -1.60
C CYS A 77 -24.66 9.95 -0.58
N GLY A 78 -23.61 10.78 -0.58
CA GLY A 78 -23.46 11.92 0.33
C GLY A 78 -22.81 11.57 1.67
N CYS A 79 -22.25 10.37 1.83
CA CYS A 79 -21.47 10.00 3.00
C CYS A 79 -19.97 10.35 2.81
N GLU A 80 -19.18 10.17 3.86
CA GLU A 80 -17.73 10.34 3.80
C GLU A 80 -17.06 9.26 2.92
N GLY A 81 -16.02 9.65 2.17
CA GLY A 81 -15.25 8.78 1.29
C GLY A 81 -14.17 7.92 1.97
N TYR A 82 -14.26 7.73 3.29
CA TYR A 82 -13.30 6.98 4.11
C TYR A 82 -14.01 6.23 5.25
N ASP A 83 -13.30 5.36 5.97
CA ASP A 83 -13.86 4.70 7.16
C ASP A 83 -14.08 5.72 8.29
N PRO A 84 -15.30 5.87 8.85
CA PRO A 84 -15.57 6.83 9.93
C PRO A 84 -14.67 6.69 11.16
N ARG A 85 -14.05 5.53 11.36
CA ARG A 85 -13.13 5.27 12.49
C ARG A 85 -11.70 5.75 12.23
N ILE A 86 -11.41 6.37 11.09
CA ILE A 86 -10.05 6.85 10.80
C ILE A 86 -9.52 7.80 11.88
N SER A 87 -10.39 8.65 12.45
CA SER A 87 -10.01 9.56 13.54
C SER A 87 -9.65 8.82 14.82
N GLU A 88 -10.36 7.74 15.16
CA GLU A 88 -10.04 6.87 16.29
C GLU A 88 -8.67 6.21 16.07
N TRP A 89 -8.41 5.73 14.85
CA TRP A 89 -7.16 5.07 14.50
C TRP A 89 -5.93 5.96 14.54
N MET A 90 -6.08 7.24 14.17
CA MET A 90 -4.98 8.21 14.23
C MET A 90 -4.57 8.58 15.67
N GLN A 91 -5.35 8.15 16.67
CA GLN A 91 -5.05 8.35 18.09
C GLN A 91 -4.44 7.13 18.78
N LEU A 92 -4.33 6.00 18.07
CA LEU A 92 -3.69 4.76 18.57
C LEU A 92 -2.17 4.91 18.68
#